data_AF-A0A379TJA3-F1
#
_entry.id   AF-A0A379TJA3-F1
#
_cell.length_a   1.000
_cell.length_b   1.000
_cell.length_c   1.000
_cell.angle_alpha   90.00
_cell.angle_beta   90.00
_cell.angle_gamma   90.00
#
_symmetry.space_group_name_H-M   'P 1'
#
loop_
_entity.id
_entity.type
_entity.pdbx_description
1 polymer ?
#
loop_
_entity_poly.entity_id
_entity_poly.type
_entity_poly.pdbx_seq_one_letter_code
_entity_poly.pdbx_strand_id
1 'polypeptide(L)' 'MIVFEATDGAEMHQILSEYDINLVIMDINLPGKNGLLLARELREQANVALMFLTGRDNEVDQNSRPRNRRG' A
#
# COMPACT_ATOMS: atom_id res chain seq x y z
N MET A 1 20.42 9.21 -2.71
CA MET A 1 19.32 8.23 -2.67
C MET A 1 18.38 8.60 -3.79
N ILE A 2 18.21 7.72 -4.78
CA ILE A 2 17.28 7.94 -5.89
C ILE A 2 15.97 7.26 -5.50
N VAL A 3 14.85 7.91 -5.76
CA VAL A 3 13.51 7.38 -5.56
C VAL A 3 12.85 7.31 -6.92
N PHE A 4 12.18 6.21 -7.19
CA PHE A 4 11.38 6.02 -8.39
C PHE A 4 9.92 5.94 -7.99
N GLU A 5 9.05 6.54 -8.80
CA GLU A 5 7.61 6.51 -8.62
C GLU A 5 7.01 5.73 -9.79
N ALA A 6 6.01 4.91 -9.50
CA ALA A 6 5.27 4.16 -10.50
C ALA A 6 3.78 4.34 -10.22
N THR A 7 3.04 4.73 -11.23
CA THR A 7 1.59 4.94 -11.13
C THR A 7 0.82 3.66 -11.42
N ASP A 8 1.39 2.72 -12.18
CA ASP A 8 0.79 1.42 -12.53
C ASP A 8 1.82 0.26 -12.54
N GLY A 9 1.33 -0.95 -12.81
CA GLY A 9 2.18 -2.15 -12.87
C GLY A 9 3.19 -2.13 -14.02
N ALA A 10 2.83 -1.57 -15.18
CA ALA A 10 3.72 -1.56 -16.33
C ALA A 10 4.94 -0.65 -16.07
N GLU A 11 4.71 0.54 -15.52
CA GLU A 11 5.76 1.48 -15.10
C GLU A 11 6.62 0.86 -13.98
N MET A 12 6.01 0.19 -13.01
CA MET A 12 6.72 -0.55 -11.97
C MET A 12 7.65 -1.62 -12.57
N HIS A 13 7.15 -2.43 -13.50
CA HIS A 13 7.95 -3.47 -14.16
C HIS A 13 9.10 -2.90 -14.97
N GLN A 14 8.88 -1.78 -15.67
CA GLN A 14 9.94 -1.11 -16.42
C GLN A 14 11.07 -0.66 -15.48
N ILE A 15 10.73 0.03 -14.38
CA ILE A 15 11.70 0.50 -13.39
C ILE A 15 12.48 -0.68 -12.78
N LEU A 16 11.79 -1.77 -12.40
CA LEU A 16 12.44 -2.95 -11.83
C LEU A 16 13.35 -3.69 -12.82
N SER A 17 13.09 -3.56 -14.12
CA SER A 17 13.95 -4.15 -15.16
C SER A 17 15.20 -3.33 -15.43
N GLU A 18 15.14 -2.01 -15.22
CA GLU A 18 16.21 -1.07 -15.53
C GLU A 18 17.10 -0.78 -14.31
N TYR A 19 16.54 -0.90 -13.09
CA TYR A 19 17.22 -0.57 -11.83
C TYR A 19 17.15 -1.70 -10.81
N ASP A 20 18.23 -1.88 -10.05
CA ASP A 20 18.28 -2.83 -8.93
C ASP A 20 17.61 -2.23 -7.68
N ILE A 21 16.29 -2.42 -7.56
CA ILE A 21 15.49 -1.92 -6.44
C ILE A 21 15.52 -2.92 -5.29
N ASN A 22 15.90 -2.47 -4.10
CA ASN A 22 15.95 -3.33 -2.91
C ASN A 22 14.69 -3.24 -2.04
N LEU A 23 13.89 -2.17 -2.19
CA LEU A 23 12.66 -1.93 -1.43
C LEU A 23 11.58 -1.31 -2.31
N VAL A 24 10.39 -1.90 -2.31
CA VAL A 24 9.17 -1.34 -2.90
C VAL A 24 8.20 -0.99 -1.78
N ILE A 25 7.64 0.22 -1.86
CA ILE A 25 6.57 0.68 -0.98
C ILE A 25 5.29 0.73 -1.81
N MET A 26 4.25 0.01 -1.39
CA MET A 26 3.02 -0.14 -2.16
C MET A 26 1.80 0.16 -1.31
N ASP A 27 0.89 1.00 -1.81
CA ASP A 27 -0.37 1.29 -1.14
C ASP A 27 -1.38 0.15 -1.39
N ILE A 28 -1.97 -0.38 -0.31
CA ILE A 28 -3.02 -1.39 -0.37
C ILE A 28 -4.37 -0.79 -0.79
N ASN A 29 -4.63 0.46 -0.39
CA ASN A 29 -5.92 1.13 -0.57
C ASN A 29 -6.02 1.91 -1.89
N LEU A 30 -5.22 1.55 -2.90
CA LEU A 30 -5.17 2.30 -4.16
C LEU A 30 -6.56 2.32 -4.82
N PRO A 31 -7.22 3.48 -4.94
CA PRO A 31 -8.55 3.54 -5.54
C PRO A 31 -8.48 3.13 -7.01
N GLY A 32 -9.18 2.06 -7.37
CA GLY A 32 -9.25 1.58 -8.76
C GLY A 32 -8.09 0.69 -9.21
N LYS A 33 -7.15 0.29 -8.34
CA LYS A 33 -6.12 -0.73 -8.66
C LYS A 33 -5.99 -1.77 -7.56
N ASN A 34 -5.58 -2.98 -7.94
CA ASN A 34 -5.35 -4.07 -6.99
C ASN A 34 -3.87 -4.07 -6.56
N GLY A 35 -3.52 -3.27 -5.56
CA GLY A 35 -2.16 -3.27 -4.98
C GLY A 35 -1.71 -4.66 -4.54
N LEU A 36 -2.64 -5.50 -4.06
CA LEU A 36 -2.34 -6.89 -3.70
C LEU A 36 -1.99 -7.78 -4.90
N LEU A 37 -2.56 -7.54 -6.09
CA LEU A 37 -2.19 -8.30 -7.29
C LEU A 37 -0.80 -7.91 -7.77
N LEU A 38 -0.50 -6.60 -7.82
CA LEU A 38 0.84 -6.12 -8.20
C LEU A 38 1.92 -6.63 -7.25
N ALA A 39 1.63 -6.65 -5.94
CA ALA A 39 2.51 -7.23 -4.94
C ALA A 39 2.81 -8.71 -5.18
N ARG A 40 1.79 -9.47 -5.62
CA ARG A 40 1.97 -10.89 -5.92
C ARG A 40 2.84 -11.08 -7.17
N GLU A 41 2.55 -10.36 -8.24
CA GLU A 41 3.36 -10.39 -9.48
C GLU A 41 4.82 -9.99 -9.18
N LEU A 42 5.01 -8.95 -8.37
CA LEU A 42 6.32 -8.50 -7.92
C LEU A 42 7.09 -9.62 -7.19
N ARG A 43 6.42 -10.35 -6.28
CA ARG A 43 7.02 -11.46 -5.54
C ARG A 43 7.36 -12.66 -6.42
N GLU A 44 6.62 -12.87 -7.50
CA GLU A 44 6.89 -13.96 -8.46
C GLU A 44 8.07 -13.62 -9.38
N GLN A 45 8.29 -12.34 -9.69
CA GLN A 45 9.29 -11.89 -10.67
C GLN A 45 10.59 -11.35 -10.06
N ALA A 46 10.56 -10.85 -8.82
CA ALA A 46 11.69 -10.18 -8.19
C ALA A 46 11.84 -10.57 -6.72
N ASN A 47 13.09 -10.75 -6.29
CA ASN A 47 13.42 -10.96 -4.88
C ASN A 47 13.65 -9.62 -4.15
N VAL A 48 12.65 -8.75 -4.19
CA VAL A 48 12.70 -7.41 -3.60
C VAL A 48 11.94 -7.35 -2.27
N ALA A 49 12.41 -6.52 -1.32
CA ALA A 49 11.64 -6.27 -0.11
C ALA A 49 10.38 -5.47 -0.46
N LEU A 50 9.22 -5.91 0.03
CA LEU A 50 7.95 -5.25 -0.20
C LEU A 50 7.37 -4.80 1.14
N MET A 51 7.05 -3.51 1.24
CA MET A 51 6.36 -2.91 2.37
C MET A 51 5.05 -2.32 1.91
N PHE A 52 3.98 -2.64 2.63
CA PHE A 52 2.67 -2.09 2.36
C PHE A 52 2.41 -0.83 3.16
N LEU A 53 1.92 0.20 2.50
CA LEU A 53 1.27 1.34 3.13
C LEU A 53 -0.20 0.97 3.36
N THR A 54 -0.61 0.96 4.63
CA THR A 54 -2.01 0.85 5.01
C THR A 54 -2.43 2.13 5.71
N GLY A 55 -3.42 2.81 5.14
CA GLY A 55 -4.13 3.87 5.86
C GLY A 55 -4.95 3.23 6.97
N ARG A 56 -4.68 3.60 8.22
CA ARG A 56 -5.54 3.25 9.35
C ARG A 56 -6.72 4.22 9.35
N ASP A 57 -7.73 3.99 8.50
CA ASP A 57 -9.03 4.63 8.68
C ASP A 57 -9.71 3.99 9.89
N ASN A 58 -9.20 4.31 11.08
CA ASN A 58 -9.96 4.16 12.30
C ASN A 58 -10.99 5.29 12.34
N GLU A 59 -12.01 5.24 11.49
CA GLU A 59 -13.33 5.79 11.83
C GLU A 59 -13.98 4.85 12.84
N VAL A 60 -13.41 4.82 14.05
CA VAL A 60 -14.09 4.25 15.22
C VAL A 60 -14.24 5.39 16.21
N ASP A 61 -15.12 6.34 15.88
CA ASP A 61 -15.69 7.22 16.89
C ASP A 61 -16.69 6.41 17.74
N GLN A 62 -16.15 5.59 18.64
CA GLN A 62 -16.93 4.81 19.62
C GLN A 62 -17.22 5.60 20.90
N ASN A 63 -17.25 6.94 20.87
CA ASN A 63 -17.57 7.75 22.05
C ASN A 63 -19.00 8.29 22.11
N SER A 64 -19.94 7.73 21.35
CA SER A 64 -21.37 7.90 21.60
C SER A 64 -21.86 6.97 22.71
N ARG A 65 -21.27 7.05 23.92
CA ARG A 65 -21.94 6.56 25.13
C ARG A 65 -22.94 7.63 25.57
N PRO A 66 -24.27 7.41 25.48
CA PRO A 66 -25.18 8.32 26.15
C PRO A 66 -24.91 8.20 27.66
N ARG A 67 -24.40 9.27 28.27
CA ARG A 67 -24.43 9.43 29.74
C ARG A 67 -25.90 9.36 30.13
N ASN A 68 -26.32 8.20 30.63
CA ASN A 68 -27.58 8.07 31.31
C ASN A 68 -27.54 9.00 32.52
N ARG A 69 -28.17 10.17 32.37
CA ARG A 69 -28.39 11.17 33.40
C ARG A 69 -29.90 11.20 33.60
N ARG A 70 -30.34 10.57 34.68
CA ARG A 70 -31.63 10.63 35.40
C ARG A 70 -31.78 9.30 36.13
N GLY A 71 -32.01 9.22 37.43
CA GLY A 71 -32.33 10.16 38.49
C GLY A 71 -32.57 9.30 39.73
#